data_AF-A0A7S3CAH6-F1
#
_entry.id   AF-A0A7S3CAH6-F1
#
_cell.length_a   1.000
_cell.length_b   1.000
_cell.length_c   1.000
_cell.angle_alpha   90.00
_cell.angle_beta   90.00
_cell.angle_gamma   90.00
#
_symmetry.space_group_name_H-M   'P 1'
#
loop_
_entity.id
_entity.type
_entity.pdbx_description
1 polymer ?
#
loop_
_entity_poly.entity_id
_entity_poly.type
_entity_poly.pdbx_seq_one_letter_code
_entity_poly.pdbx_strand_id
1 'polypeptide(L)'
;WRLQSPGDAMEELERKPKGNLLRKLKRRERAGLYNVLRSIYEDSLFVRELREDILPGIPVLANLRCGAWYSPRFDGDCYFKSTDGHCGKWQFSFTRLNAHVARTAA
;
A
#
# COMPACT_ATOMS: atom_id res chain seq x y z
N TRP A 1 -39.35 13.70 -31.19
CA TRP A 1 -39.14 14.10 -29.79
C TRP A 1 -40.00 13.22 -28.89
N ARG A 2 -39.56 11.99 -28.62
CA ARG A 2 -40.31 11.08 -27.75
C ARG A 2 -39.94 11.44 -26.32
N LEU A 3 -40.89 11.97 -25.57
CA LEU A 3 -40.76 12.21 -24.13
C LEU A 3 -40.34 10.87 -23.49
N GLN A 4 -39.14 10.82 -22.91
CA GLN A 4 -38.73 9.72 -22.03
C GLN A 4 -39.73 9.68 -20.88
N SER A 5 -40.27 8.50 -20.60
CA SER A 5 -41.23 8.36 -19.51
C SER A 5 -40.49 8.56 -18.19
N PRO A 6 -41.12 9.14 -17.15
CA PRO A 6 -40.47 9.36 -15.85
C PRO A 6 -39.82 8.11 -15.25
N GLY A 7 -40.33 6.91 -15.60
CA GLY A 7 -39.75 5.62 -15.23
C GLY A 7 -38.37 5.34 -15.85
N ASP A 8 -38.12 5.79 -17.09
CA ASP A 8 -36.85 5.57 -17.80
C ASP A 8 -35.70 6.33 -17.11
N ALA A 9 -36.00 7.52 -16.58
CA ALA A 9 -35.04 8.35 -15.85
C ALA A 9 -34.71 7.79 -14.46
N MET A 10 -35.69 7.16 -13.78
CA MET A 10 -35.46 6.47 -12.51
C MET A 10 -34.65 5.19 -12.68
N GLU A 11 -34.89 4.43 -13.75
CA GLU A 11 -34.13 3.21 -14.07
C GLU A 11 -32.66 3.52 -14.40
N GLU A 12 -32.39 4.67 -15.02
CA GLU A 12 -31.03 5.15 -15.26
C GLU A 12 -30.30 5.60 -13.99
N LEU A 13 -31.03 6.18 -13.02
CA LEU A 13 -30.51 6.60 -11.71
C LEU A 13 -30.20 5.40 -10.78
N GLU A 14 -31.01 4.34 -10.86
CA GLU A 14 -30.78 3.08 -10.14
C GLU A 14 -29.75 2.16 -10.80
N ARG A 15 -29.30 2.50 -12.02
CA ARG A 15 -28.37 1.67 -12.78
C ARG A 15 -27.01 1.61 -12.10
N LYS A 16 -26.75 0.49 -11.41
CA LYS A 16 -25.47 0.25 -10.73
C LYS A 16 -24.30 0.55 -11.68
N PRO A 17 -23.33 1.38 -11.26
CA PRO A 17 -22.20 1.73 -12.11
C PRO A 17 -21.43 0.46 -12.49
N LYS A 18 -21.17 0.30 -13.80
CA LYS A 18 -20.37 -0.81 -14.33
C LYS A 18 -19.06 -0.89 -13.53
N GLY A 19 -18.63 -2.08 -13.12
CA GLY A 19 -17.50 -2.25 -12.17
C GLY A 19 -16.21 -1.50 -12.54
N ASN A 20 -15.96 -1.27 -13.83
CA ASN A 20 -14.85 -0.47 -14.33
C ASN A 20 -14.93 1.03 -13.98
N LEU A 21 -16.13 1.61 -13.91
CA LEU A 21 -16.34 3.01 -13.50
C LEU A 21 -16.09 3.18 -12.01
N LEU A 22 -16.64 2.28 -11.18
CA LEU A 22 -16.38 2.26 -9.73
C LEU A 22 -14.88 2.15 -9.43
N ARG A 23 -14.16 1.28 -10.14
CA ARG A 23 -12.71 1.12 -9.98
C ARG A 23 -11.95 2.39 -10.36
N LYS A 24 -12.36 3.09 -11.43
CA LYS A 24 -11.75 4.37 -11.83
C LYS A 24 -11.99 5.48 -10.80
N LEU A 25 -13.22 5.59 -10.27
CA LEU A 25 -13.58 6.57 -9.25
C LEU A 25 -12.79 6.34 -7.96
N LYS A 26 -12.77 5.09 -7.44
CA LYS A 26 -11.97 4.73 -6.26
C LYS A 26 -10.47 4.98 -6.47
N ARG A 27 -9.95 4.73 -7.67
CA ARG A 27 -8.53 5.03 -7.98
C ARG A 27 -8.26 6.53 -7.94
N ARG A 28 -9.15 7.34 -8.52
CA ARG A 28 -9.02 8.80 -8.52
C ARG A 28 -9.06 9.37 -7.11
N GLU A 29 -9.97 8.86 -6.29
CA GLU A 29 -10.09 9.23 -4.89
C GLU A 29 -8.82 8.89 -4.10
N ARG A 30 -8.31 7.65 -4.21
CA ARG A 30 -7.05 7.23 -3.56
C ARG A 30 -5.83 8.00 -4.04
N ALA A 31 -5.80 8.41 -5.31
CA ALA A 31 -4.70 9.16 -5.90
C ALA A 31 -4.75 10.67 -5.61
N GLY A 32 -5.76 11.16 -4.86
CA GLY A 32 -5.79 12.54 -4.41
C GLY A 32 -4.62 12.83 -3.46
N LEU A 33 -3.94 13.96 -3.66
CA LEU A 33 -2.76 14.36 -2.87
C LEU A 33 -3.01 14.26 -1.37
N TYR A 34 -4.16 14.75 -0.91
CA TYR A 34 -4.57 14.67 0.50
C TYR A 34 -4.61 13.24 1.02
N ASN A 35 -5.25 12.32 0.28
CA ASN A 35 -5.39 10.92 0.71
C ASN A 35 -4.05 10.19 0.69
N VAL A 36 -3.17 10.52 -0.26
CA VAL A 36 -1.79 10.00 -0.30
C VAL A 36 -1.01 10.48 0.92
N LEU A 37 -0.99 11.79 1.19
CA LEU A 37 -0.28 12.35 2.34
C LEU A 37 -0.84 11.84 3.67
N ARG A 38 -2.17 11.75 3.79
CA ARG A 38 -2.82 11.16 4.96
C ARG A 38 -2.42 9.71 5.15
N SER A 39 -2.42 8.88 4.10
CA SER A 39 -1.98 7.49 4.19
C SER A 39 -0.52 7.38 4.66
N ILE A 40 0.37 8.20 4.12
CA ILE A 40 1.79 8.22 4.53
C ILE A 40 1.91 8.62 6.01
N TYR A 41 1.15 9.62 6.44
CA TYR A 41 1.15 10.08 7.83
C TYR A 41 0.65 9.00 8.79
N GLU A 42 -0.50 8.38 8.52
CA GLU A 42 -1.05 7.29 9.34
C GLU A 42 -0.06 6.10 9.41
N ASP A 43 0.49 5.68 8.27
CA ASP A 43 1.50 4.62 8.22
C ASP A 43 2.75 4.98 9.05
N SER A 44 3.12 6.26 9.09
CA SER A 44 4.27 6.72 9.89
C SER A 44 4.02 6.67 11.40
N LEU A 45 2.79 6.96 11.82
CA LEU A 45 2.39 6.81 13.22
C LEU A 45 2.41 5.33 13.64
N PHE A 46 1.89 4.46 12.77
CA PHE A 46 1.90 3.02 12.99
C PHE A 46 3.32 2.46 13.10
N VAL A 47 4.24 2.83 12.21
CA VAL A 47 5.64 2.38 12.30
C VAL A 47 6.31 2.86 13.59
N ARG A 48 6.00 4.08 14.06
CA ARG A 48 6.50 4.60 15.33
C ARG A 48 5.97 3.77 16.51
N GLU A 49 4.66 3.58 16.60
CA GLU A 49 4.01 2.76 17.66
C GLU A 49 4.61 1.35 17.68
N LEU A 50 4.79 0.74 16.51
CA LEU A 50 5.34 -0.60 16.40
C LEU A 50 6.79 -0.69 16.92
N ARG A 51 7.60 0.35 16.69
CA ARG A 51 8.99 0.43 17.17
C ARG A 51 9.07 0.71 18.67
N GLU A 52 8.24 1.62 19.18
CA GLU A 52 8.33 2.14 20.55
C GLU A 52 7.59 1.25 21.55
N ASP A 53 6.39 0.79 21.20
CA ASP A 53 5.46 0.15 22.14
C ASP A 53 5.36 -1.36 21.94
N ILE A 54 5.35 -1.84 20.69
CA ILE A 54 5.04 -3.26 20.40
C ILE A 54 6.31 -4.12 20.31
N LEU A 55 7.33 -3.66 19.60
CA LEU A 55 8.57 -4.41 19.30
C LEU A 55 9.84 -3.61 19.65
N PRO A 56 10.01 -3.19 20.91
CA PRO A 56 11.19 -2.44 21.31
C PRO A 56 12.47 -3.26 21.08
N GLY A 57 13.48 -2.62 20.49
CA GLY A 57 14.78 -3.23 20.21
C GLY A 57 14.85 -4.07 18.93
N ILE A 58 13.73 -4.27 18.23
CA ILE A 58 13.74 -4.92 16.91
C ILE A 58 14.13 -3.89 15.84
N PRO A 59 15.09 -4.19 14.95
CA PRO A 59 15.51 -3.28 13.90
C PRO A 59 14.39 -3.04 12.88
N VAL A 60 14.17 -1.77 12.54
CA VAL A 60 13.20 -1.34 11.53
C VAL A 60 13.95 -1.02 10.23
N LEU A 61 13.66 -1.79 9.19
CA LEU A 61 14.31 -1.67 7.88
C LEU A 61 13.34 -1.09 6.84
N ALA A 62 13.81 -0.12 6.06
CA ALA A 62 13.01 0.45 4.97
C ALA A 62 13.00 -0.47 3.75
N ASN A 63 11.84 -0.96 3.33
CA ASN A 63 11.73 -1.64 2.05
C ASN A 63 11.68 -0.63 0.90
N LEU A 64 12.79 -0.48 0.18
CA LEU A 64 12.93 0.52 -0.89
C LEU A 64 12.05 0.24 -2.12
N ARG A 65 11.34 -0.89 -2.21
CA ARG A 65 10.24 -1.05 -3.18
C ARG A 65 9.00 -0.23 -2.85
N CYS A 66 8.82 0.06 -1.57
CA CYS A 66 7.67 0.79 -1.03
C CYS A 66 8.03 2.22 -0.61
N GLY A 67 9.31 2.60 -0.67
CA GLY A 67 9.82 3.90 -0.23
C GLY A 67 10.33 3.90 1.21
N ALA A 68 10.98 4.99 1.60
CA ALA A 68 11.59 5.18 2.92
C ALA A 68 10.99 6.40 3.66
N TRP A 69 9.68 6.64 3.47
CA TRP A 69 8.99 7.83 3.98
C TRP A 69 8.21 7.59 5.29
N TYR A 70 8.10 6.35 5.76
CA TYR A 70 7.28 5.99 6.91
C TYR A 70 7.93 6.24 8.28
N SER A 71 9.23 6.51 8.32
CA SER A 71 9.92 6.82 9.57
C SER A 71 11.05 7.81 9.29
N PRO A 72 11.32 8.76 10.19
CA PRO A 72 12.50 9.62 10.06
C PRO A 72 13.82 8.86 10.28
N ARG A 73 13.77 7.66 10.88
CA ARG A 73 14.94 6.83 11.17
C ARG A 73 14.68 5.36 10.89
N PHE A 74 15.60 4.75 10.17
CA PHE A 74 15.64 3.30 9.91
C PHE A 74 17.02 2.78 10.32
N ASP A 75 17.06 1.53 10.75
CA ASP A 75 18.30 0.84 11.13
C ASP A 75 19.01 0.23 9.91
N GLY A 76 18.41 0.38 8.73
CA GLY A 76 18.92 -0.05 7.43
C GLY A 76 17.83 -0.08 6.37
N ASP A 77 18.14 -0.65 5.22
CA ASP A 77 17.23 -0.81 4.10
C ASP A 77 17.09 -2.28 3.68
N CYS A 78 16.09 -2.57 2.85
CA CYS A 78 15.91 -3.86 2.21
C CYS A 78 15.18 -3.69 0.87
N TYR A 79 15.11 -4.76 0.09
CA TYR A 79 14.46 -4.75 -1.22
C TYR A 79 13.67 -6.04 -1.45
N PHE A 80 12.60 -6.25 -0.67
CA PHE A 80 11.77 -7.44 -0.80
C PHE A 80 10.68 -7.27 -1.87
N LYS A 81 10.53 -8.31 -2.70
CA LYS A 81 9.39 -8.53 -3.60
C LYS A 81 8.23 -9.16 -2.82
N SER A 82 6.99 -8.92 -3.26
CA SER A 82 5.82 -9.66 -2.73
C SER A 82 5.95 -11.17 -2.86
N THR A 83 6.70 -11.65 -3.85
CA THR A 83 6.93 -13.08 -4.08
C THR A 83 7.99 -13.70 -3.18
N ASP A 84 8.80 -12.91 -2.49
CA ASP A 84 9.91 -13.43 -1.67
C ASP A 84 9.42 -14.16 -0.42
N GLY A 85 8.19 -13.87 0.02
CA GLY A 85 7.53 -14.54 1.15
C GLY A 85 6.61 -15.69 0.77
N HIS A 86 6.49 -16.05 -0.52
CA HIS A 86 5.58 -17.12 -0.93
C HIS A 86 6.20 -18.50 -0.67
N CYS A 87 5.48 -19.34 0.09
CA CYS A 87 5.86 -20.73 0.33
C CYS A 87 6.07 -21.46 -1.02
N GLY A 88 7.23 -22.12 -1.18
CA GLY A 88 7.60 -22.83 -2.41
C GLY A 88 8.23 -21.97 -3.52
N LYS A 89 8.38 -20.64 -3.32
CA LYS A 89 9.09 -19.75 -4.27
C LYS A 89 10.31 -19.11 -3.62
N TRP A 90 11.32 -19.94 -3.34
CA TRP A 90 12.64 -19.51 -2.84
C TRP A 90 13.53 -18.95 -3.96
N GLN A 91 13.05 -17.96 -4.70
CA GLN A 91 13.82 -17.30 -5.74
C GLN A 91 14.55 -16.10 -5.17
N PHE A 92 15.78 -16.33 -4.68
CA PHE A 92 16.67 -15.25 -4.25
C PHE A 92 17.18 -14.46 -5.45
N SER A 93 17.13 -13.13 -5.35
CA SER A 93 17.76 -12.27 -6.34
C SER A 93 19.28 -12.26 -6.10
N PHE A 94 20.06 -12.77 -7.05
CA PHE A 94 21.53 -12.70 -6.98
C PHE A 94 22.07 -11.27 -7.02
N THR A 95 21.29 -10.31 -7.54
CA THR A 95 21.66 -8.89 -7.55
C THR A 95 21.20 -8.13 -6.31
N ARG A 96 20.25 -8.69 -5.54
CA ARG A 96 19.62 -8.03 -4.37
C ARG A 96 19.30 -9.06 -3.30
N LEU A 97 20.35 -9.61 -2.71
CA LEU A 97 20.26 -10.80 -1.86
C LEU A 97 19.58 -10.53 -0.50
N ASN A 98 19.52 -9.27 -0.04
CA ASN A 98 19.05 -8.87 1.30
C ASN A 98 19.71 -9.65 2.45
N ALA A 99 20.90 -10.23 2.24
CA ALA A 99 21.57 -11.06 3.26
C ALA A 99 21.94 -10.26 4.52
N HIS A 100 22.17 -8.95 4.39
CA HIS A 100 22.41 -8.06 5.50
C HIS A 100 21.22 -7.97 6.47
N VAL A 101 19.99 -8.21 6.01
CA VAL A 101 18.79 -8.22 6.86
C VAL A 101 18.88 -9.31 7.93
N ALA A 102 19.34 -10.51 7.55
CA ALA A 102 19.52 -11.61 8.49
C ALA A 102 20.59 -11.28 9.54
N ARG A 103 21.66 -10.59 9.14
CA ARG A 103 22.68 -10.10 10.07
C ARG A 103 22.15 -9.03 11.01
N THR A 104 21.28 -8.13 10.54
CA THR A 104 20.71 -7.08 11.39
C THR A 104 19.71 -7.65 12.40
N ALA A 105 19.04 -8.75 12.08
CA ALA A 105 18.05 -9.39 12.94
C ALA A 105 18.62 -10.41 13.94
N ALA A 106 19.89 -10.79 13.80
CA ALA A 106 20.60 -11.75 14.66
C ALA A 106 21.25 -11.05 15.85
#